data_AF-A0A932NF64-F1
#
_entry.id   AF-A0A932NF64-F1
#
_cell.length_a   1.000
_cell.length_b   1.000
_cell.length_c   1.000
_cell.angle_alpha   90.00
_cell.angle_beta   90.00
_cell.angle_gamma   90.00
#
_symmetry.space_group_name_H-M   'P 1'
#
loop_
_entity.id
_entity.type
_entity.pdbx_description
1 polymer ?
#
loop_
_entity_poly.entity_id
_entity_poly.type
_entity_poly.pdbx_seq_one_letter_code
_entity_poly.pdbx_strand_id
1 'polypeptide(L)'
;MLKKTFWLKAIKLLSIFAVLASLLASTLPSFGQASNWTEPSVISFGWFPDITADASGRVHLVWSSGTAGYNVVLYTSSMDGVNWSTINDIAALPD
;
A
#
# COMPACT_ATOMS: atom_id res chain seq x y z
N MET A 1 -11.15 -51.72 -13.29
CA MET A 1 -9.76 -51.24 -13.47
C MET A 1 -9.64 -49.93 -14.27
N LEU A 2 -10.49 -49.64 -15.26
CA LEU A 2 -10.42 -48.40 -16.08
C LEU A 2 -10.59 -47.06 -15.32
N LYS A 3 -11.38 -47.02 -14.24
CA LYS A 3 -11.62 -45.77 -13.49
C LYS A 3 -10.37 -45.24 -12.79
N LYS A 4 -9.54 -46.11 -12.20
CA LYS A 4 -8.33 -45.71 -11.45
C LYS A 4 -7.25 -45.11 -12.35
N THR A 5 -7.04 -45.69 -13.52
CA THR A 5 -6.08 -45.18 -14.51
C THR A 5 -6.54 -43.86 -15.15
N PHE A 6 -7.86 -43.69 -15.33
CA PHE A 6 -8.45 -42.41 -15.73
C PHE A 6 -8.18 -41.31 -14.70
N TRP A 7 -8.46 -41.54 -13.41
CA TRP A 7 -8.24 -40.54 -12.36
C TRP A 7 -6.75 -40.18 -12.17
N LEU A 8 -5.84 -41.16 -12.27
CA LEU A 8 -4.40 -40.89 -12.21
C LEU A 8 -3.93 -40.01 -13.38
N LYS A 9 -4.44 -40.26 -14.59
CA LYS A 9 -4.15 -39.41 -15.77
C LYS A 9 -4.72 -38.00 -15.59
N ALA A 10 -5.93 -37.87 -15.05
CA ALA A 10 -6.57 -36.59 -14.79
C ALA A 10 -5.79 -35.75 -13.76
N ILE A 11 -5.36 -36.35 -12.64
CA ILE A 11 -4.55 -35.67 -11.62
C ILE A 11 -3.23 -35.20 -12.24
N LYS A 12 -2.55 -36.06 -13.01
CA LYS A 12 -1.28 -35.70 -13.65
C LYS A 12 -1.44 -34.56 -14.65
N LEU A 13 -2.51 -34.56 -15.44
CA LEU A 13 -2.84 -33.46 -16.35
C LEU A 13 -3.09 -32.15 -15.59
N LEU A 14 -3.84 -32.23 -14.49
CA LEU A 14 -4.13 -31.07 -13.63
C LEU A 14 -2.86 -30.51 -13.00
N SER A 15 -1.95 -31.37 -12.53
CA SER A 15 -0.65 -30.95 -12.01
C SER A 15 0.19 -30.25 -13.07
N ILE A 16 0.25 -30.79 -14.29
CA ILE A 16 0.98 -30.17 -15.41
C ILE A 16 0.36 -28.82 -15.77
N PHE A 17 -0.96 -28.74 -15.82
CA PHE A 17 -1.67 -27.48 -16.08
C PHE A 17 -1.39 -26.45 -14.98
N ALA A 18 -1.42 -26.83 -13.71
CA ALA A 18 -1.10 -25.94 -12.60
C ALA A 18 0.34 -25.41 -12.68
N VAL A 19 1.32 -26.28 -13.00
CA VAL A 19 2.72 -25.88 -13.19
C VAL A 19 2.87 -24.92 -14.37
N LEU A 20 2.22 -25.21 -15.51
CA LEU A 20 2.22 -24.31 -16.68
C LEU A 20 1.57 -22.96 -16.37
N ALA A 21 0.47 -22.94 -15.61
CA ALA A 21 -0.20 -21.72 -15.18
C ALA A 21 0.70 -20.87 -14.26
N SER A 22 1.40 -21.48 -13.30
CA SER A 22 2.35 -20.77 -12.44
C SER A 22 3.57 -20.23 -13.21
N LEU A 23 4.11 -21.02 -14.14
CA LEU A 23 5.19 -20.56 -15.04
C LEU A 23 4.73 -19.37 -15.88
N LEU A 24 3.52 -19.43 -16.45
CA LEU A 24 2.96 -18.31 -17.21
C LEU A 24 2.74 -17.08 -16.32
N ALA A 25 2.15 -17.24 -15.13
CA ALA A 25 1.95 -16.16 -14.17
C ALA A 25 3.26 -15.48 -13.74
N SER A 26 4.35 -16.25 -13.60
CA SER A 26 5.68 -15.70 -13.27
C SER A 26 6.29 -14.84 -14.37
N THR A 27 5.78 -14.92 -15.61
CA THR A 27 6.20 -14.07 -16.73
C THR A 27 5.38 -12.79 -16.85
N LEU A 28 4.29 -12.67 -16.08
CA LEU A 28 3.52 -11.44 -16.05
C LEU A 28 4.40 -10.32 -15.47
N PRO A 29 4.41 -9.13 -16.09
CA PRO A 29 5.16 -8.01 -15.56
C PRO A 29 4.67 -7.68 -14.15
N SER A 30 5.59 -7.56 -13.20
CA SER A 30 5.29 -6.92 -11.92
C SER A 30 5.19 -5.42 -12.18
N PHE A 31 3.98 -4.86 -12.13
CA PHE A 31 3.83 -3.42 -12.18
C PHE A 31 4.28 -2.84 -10.83
N GLY A 32 5.22 -1.89 -10.85
CA GLY A 32 5.60 -1.13 -9.65
C GLY A 32 4.49 -0.22 -9.12
N GLN A 33 3.43 -0.02 -9.92
CA GLN A 33 2.24 0.74 -9.58
C GLN A 33 0.99 -0.02 -10.02
N ALA A 34 -0.07 -0.01 -9.22
CA ALA A 34 -1.32 -0.71 -9.55
C ALA A 34 -2.18 0.06 -10.58
N SER A 35 -1.96 1.37 -10.72
CA SER A 35 -2.73 2.27 -11.59
C SER A 35 -1.86 3.44 -12.05
N ASN A 36 -2.36 4.22 -13.02
CA ASN A 36 -1.78 5.52 -13.39
C ASN A 36 -1.96 6.53 -12.25
N TRP A 37 -1.06 7.51 -12.20
CA TRP A 37 -1.18 8.67 -11.31
C TRP A 37 -2.50 9.39 -11.53
N THR A 38 -3.16 9.76 -10.44
CA THR A 38 -4.33 10.62 -10.43
C THR A 38 -3.92 12.08 -10.25
N GLU A 39 -4.88 13.00 -10.39
CA GLU A 39 -4.68 14.38 -9.93
C GLU A 39 -4.26 14.38 -8.45
N PRO A 40 -3.22 15.17 -8.08
CA PRO A 40 -2.79 15.28 -6.69
C PRO A 40 -3.89 15.85 -5.79
N SER A 41 -4.06 15.26 -4.60
CA SER A 41 -4.92 15.82 -3.56
C SER A 41 -4.07 16.53 -2.49
N VAL A 42 -4.46 17.74 -2.13
CA VAL A 42 -3.82 18.48 -1.04
C VAL A 42 -4.41 17.99 0.29
N ILE A 43 -3.55 17.51 1.19
CA ILE A 43 -3.94 17.06 2.53
C ILE A 43 -4.01 18.26 3.49
N SER A 44 -2.94 19.05 3.54
CA SER A 44 -2.83 20.27 4.34
C SER A 44 -1.66 21.13 3.86
N PHE A 45 -1.49 22.30 4.48
CA PHE A 45 -0.37 23.20 4.23
C PHE A 45 0.55 23.27 5.45
N GLY A 46 1.87 23.27 5.22
CA GLY A 46 2.87 23.37 6.27
C GLY A 46 4.29 23.20 5.73
N TRP A 47 5.23 23.00 6.64
CA TRP A 47 6.65 22.92 6.36
C TRP A 47 7.22 21.55 6.73
N PHE A 48 8.31 21.17 6.06
CA PHE A 48 9.08 19.97 6.35
C PHE A 48 8.22 18.68 6.43
N PRO A 49 7.40 18.37 5.41
CA PRO A 49 6.63 17.14 5.43
C PRO A 49 7.56 15.91 5.37
N ASP A 50 7.21 14.87 6.11
CA ASP A 50 7.83 13.54 6.01
C ASP A 50 6.76 12.45 6.00
N ILE A 51 7.00 11.40 5.22
CA ILE A 51 6.01 10.35 4.95
C ILE A 51 6.67 8.97 4.99
N THR A 52 6.04 8.03 5.68
CA THR A 52 6.50 6.64 5.77
C THR A 52 5.33 5.67 5.81
N ALA A 53 5.60 4.39 5.56
CA ALA A 53 4.62 3.32 5.68
C ALA A 53 5.08 2.28 6.70
N ASP A 54 4.18 1.82 7.56
CA ASP A 54 4.46 0.74 8.51
C ASP A 54 4.33 -0.65 7.88
N ALA A 55 4.65 -1.71 8.64
CA ALA A 55 4.58 -3.09 8.17
C ALA A 55 3.16 -3.59 7.86
N SER A 56 2.13 -2.88 8.32
CA SER A 56 0.72 -3.16 7.99
C SER A 56 0.26 -2.47 6.70
N GLY A 57 1.12 -1.63 6.11
CA GLY A 57 0.80 -0.81 4.94
C GLY A 57 0.12 0.51 5.28
N ARG A 58 0.02 0.88 6.56
CA ARG A 58 -0.52 2.19 6.96
C ARG A 58 0.50 3.26 6.65
N VAL A 59 0.05 4.30 5.94
CA VAL A 59 0.83 5.49 5.65
C VAL A 59 0.71 6.46 6.82
N HIS A 60 1.85 7.00 7.25
CA HIS A 60 2.00 8.02 8.28
C HIS A 60 2.59 9.26 7.64
N LEU A 61 1.94 10.41 7.85
CA LEU A 61 2.38 11.71 7.35
C LEU A 61 2.53 12.66 8.54
N VAL A 62 3.69 13.30 8.63
CA VAL A 62 3.97 14.36 9.62
C VAL A 62 4.42 15.62 8.91
N TRP A 63 4.11 16.77 9.50
CA TRP A 63 4.58 18.06 9.01
C TRP A 63 4.58 19.09 10.14
N SER A 64 5.37 20.15 9.98
CA SER A 64 5.35 21.30 10.88
C SER A 64 4.31 22.32 10.42
N SER A 65 3.61 22.93 11.38
CA SER A 65 2.75 24.09 11.15
C SER A 65 2.92 25.07 12.31
N GLY A 66 2.41 26.28 12.18
CA GLY A 66 2.66 27.31 13.19
C GLY A 66 1.81 28.55 13.00
N THR A 67 1.54 29.20 14.12
CA THR A 67 1.05 30.58 14.19
C THR A 67 2.00 31.36 15.10
N ALA A 68 2.03 32.70 15.00
CA ALA A 68 3.03 33.52 15.68
C ALA A 68 3.19 33.13 17.18
N GLY A 69 4.37 32.62 17.55
CA GLY A 69 4.73 32.25 18.92
C GLY A 69 4.75 30.74 19.22
N TYR A 70 4.26 29.88 18.33
CA TYR A 70 4.28 28.42 18.54
C TYR A 70 4.42 27.64 17.23
N ASN A 71 5.35 26.67 17.24
CA ASN A 71 5.46 25.63 16.22
C ASN A 71 4.84 24.33 16.71
N VAL A 72 4.01 23.70 15.88
CA VAL A 72 3.38 22.40 16.16
C VAL A 72 3.85 21.36 15.15
N VAL A 73 3.91 20.10 15.61
CA VAL A 73 4.08 18.94 14.73
C VAL A 73 2.72 18.27 14.58
N LEU A 74 2.22 18.26 13.35
CA LEU A 74 0.95 17.67 12.98
C LEU A 74 1.15 16.28 12.38
N TYR A 75 0.18 15.41 12.62
CA TYR A 75 0.18 14.01 12.18
C TYR A 75 -1.17 13.59 11.60
N THR A 76 -1.14 12.82 10.53
CA THR A 76 -2.29 12.06 10.02
C THR A 76 -1.85 10.72 9.40
N SER A 77 -2.79 9.81 9.21
CA SER A 77 -2.52 8.49 8.65
C SER A 77 -3.62 8.00 7.72
N SER A 78 -3.27 7.09 6.81
CA SER A 78 -4.22 6.50 5.86
C SER A 78 -3.88 5.03 5.57
N MET A 79 -4.90 4.24 5.22
CA MET A 79 -4.74 2.86 4.75
C MET A 79 -4.83 2.73 3.22
N ASP A 80 -5.42 3.73 2.57
CA ASP A 80 -5.70 3.72 1.13
C ASP A 80 -5.10 4.92 0.38
N GLY A 81 -4.43 5.83 1.09
CA GLY A 81 -3.85 7.06 0.53
C GLY A 81 -4.89 8.11 0.14
N VAL A 82 -6.18 7.86 0.37
CA VAL A 82 -7.30 8.72 -0.05
C VAL A 82 -8.05 9.25 1.18
N ASN A 83 -8.39 8.36 2.11
CA ASN A 83 -9.07 8.68 3.34
C ASN A 83 -8.05 8.80 4.46
N TRP A 84 -7.84 10.04 4.92
CA TRP A 84 -6.90 10.37 5.98
C TRP A 84 -7.62 10.52 7.32
N SER A 85 -6.95 10.15 8.40
CA SER A 85 -7.45 10.36 9.76
C SER A 85 -7.54 11.85 10.10
N THR A 86 -8.20 12.17 11.20
CA THR A 86 -8.16 13.53 11.76
C THR A 86 -6.71 13.96 11.97
N ILE A 87 -6.43 15.22 11.67
CA ILE A 87 -5.13 15.83 11.89
C ILE A 87 -4.95 16.05 13.38
N ASN A 88 -3.90 15.46 13.95
CA ASN A 88 -3.61 15.54 15.37
C ASN A 88 -2.30 16.30 15.61
N ASP A 89 -2.31 17.23 16.56
CA ASP A 89 -1.08 17.79 17.13
C ASP A 89 -0.44 16.74 18.03
N ILE A 90 0.81 16.37 17.73
CA ILE A 90 1.58 15.38 18.48
C ILE A 90 2.75 16.01 19.24
N ALA A 91 3.03 17.30 19.03
CA ALA A 91 4.00 18.06 19.80
C ALA A 91 3.82 19.57 19.58
N ALA A 92 3.61 20.32 20.67
CA ALA A 92 3.72 21.77 20.69
C ALA A 92 5.11 22.18 21.21
N LEU A 93 5.86 22.90 20.39
CA LEU A 93 7.18 23.44 20.74
C LEU A 93 7.03 24.96 20.96
N PRO A 94 7.38 25.49 22.15
CA PRO A 94 7.47 26.94 22.34
C PRO A 94 8.61 27.49 21.47
N ASP A 95 8.37 28.66 20.86
CA ASP A 95 9.37 29.41 20.09
C ASP A 95 10.53 29.92 20.96
#